data_AF-A0A4R4P4Y4-F1
#
_entry.id   AF-A0A4R4P4Y4-F1
#
_cell.length_a   1.000
_cell.length_b   1.000
_cell.length_c   1.000
_cell.angle_alpha   90.00
_cell.angle_beta   90.00
_cell.angle_gamma   90.00
#
_symmetry.space_group_name_H-M   'P 1'
#
loop_
_entity.id
_entity.type
_entity.pdbx_description
1 polymer ?
#
loop_
_entity_poly.entity_id
_entity_poly.type
_entity_poly.pdbx_seq_one_letter_code
_entity_poly.pdbx_strand_id
1 'polypeptide(L)'
;MRRRQLAATAAAVLGLVTGLVTAIPANGAPPQFEHLKPGAQPELAERVPLNVVLLGYKPGSVDLAALNGTLPVNHKPKQITRLLAGIDETVGLDYTYDYRLQYADQTYQNRFFQQLAGFARPVEVNSVQAKYNAQQNNKLDVTASHEIDAPTVEKWLAFNPPSGVDTRENTVYLINWYDRPDFKFHVYTKTDEPDPDTGQNWGKYASRGLVAWGGTTAADEESGLGATRRVWFHDLSAGPDQFSGSWNVDNPDLDGDNQPDYRIPPAWEYAADGYRKPGDLTADLGRLLRTVVVHSLVTASPTYPVELTIAKAATVNLDSNTYEGWAGSDKYLKPELVTAELGEVLPGIDLSFDQQNLPYDGEAKRCVEDWLRDVSCYPETNLPPFANMFLQNKREIDRVLDDQGKVDYELPIFNYAMTQENLPWLGYAGDNWSDGSPGYVYNWLSPQYVGWGYGFTSTMIHEVGHHIGLTHPHDGYDGITGKFFEPTGPYYFAWLGDESNSVMNYLQINTDFGQFDQDNLARFRAAALIEAANALAADVLASPHADRAYADLLRADQLIGQVKARLADHEYDVTRELADQAYAAVAEGARKAGIDVQKFEAEQMAEARAARAAHPTEPLAPRPVTPRKG
;
A
#
# COMPACT_ATOMS: atom_id res chain seq x y z
N MET A 1 12.21 11.44 -45.01
CA MET A 1 11.53 12.64 -44.46
C MET A 1 11.48 12.49 -42.95
N ARG A 2 12.20 13.36 -42.23
CA ARG A 2 12.40 13.35 -40.78
C ARG A 2 11.08 13.68 -40.06
N ARG A 3 10.59 12.79 -39.17
CA ARG A 3 9.54 13.12 -38.20
C ARG A 3 10.19 13.53 -36.88
N ARG A 4 9.85 14.74 -36.45
CA ARG A 4 10.33 15.40 -35.24
C ARG A 4 9.67 14.75 -34.02
N GLN A 5 10.50 14.27 -33.10
CA GLN A 5 10.11 14.04 -31.71
C GLN A 5 9.92 15.41 -31.05
N LEU A 6 8.75 15.62 -30.44
CA LEU A 6 8.52 16.68 -29.47
C LEU A 6 8.71 16.04 -28.10
N ALA A 7 9.93 16.15 -27.57
CA ALA A 7 10.19 15.94 -26.15
C ALA A 7 9.68 17.19 -25.41
N ALA A 8 8.64 17.03 -24.61
CA ALA A 8 8.23 18.04 -23.64
C ALA A 8 9.22 17.98 -22.46
N THR A 9 10.13 18.93 -22.42
CA THR A 9 11.09 19.09 -21.31
C THR A 9 10.39 19.88 -20.21
N ALA A 10 9.93 19.20 -19.16
CA ALA A 10 9.63 19.84 -17.88
C ALA A 10 10.97 20.02 -17.15
N ALA A 11 11.56 21.20 -17.27
CA ALA A 11 12.74 21.56 -16.50
C ALA A 11 12.33 21.88 -15.05
N ALA A 12 12.40 20.88 -14.18
CA ALA A 12 12.49 21.14 -12.74
C ALA A 12 13.83 21.82 -12.47
N VAL A 13 13.79 23.04 -11.93
CA VAL A 13 14.99 23.75 -11.48
C VAL A 13 15.48 23.06 -10.21
N LEU A 14 16.30 22.03 -10.37
CA LEU A 14 17.10 21.47 -9.28
C LEU A 14 18.14 22.52 -8.86
N GLY A 15 17.88 23.19 -7.75
CA GLY A 15 18.89 24.01 -7.09
C GLY A 15 19.95 23.11 -6.47
N LEU A 16 21.09 22.94 -7.15
CA LEU A 16 22.32 22.47 -6.51
C LEU A 16 22.67 23.47 -5.40
N VAL A 17 22.29 23.16 -4.16
CA VAL A 17 22.68 23.98 -3.00
C VAL A 17 24.14 23.68 -2.67
N THR A 18 25.05 24.41 -3.31
CA THR A 18 26.43 24.54 -2.84
C THR A 18 26.42 25.39 -1.57
N GLY A 19 26.23 24.74 -0.42
CA GLY A 19 26.30 25.39 0.89
C GLY A 19 27.68 26.00 1.11
N LEU A 20 27.72 27.31 1.32
CA LEU A 20 28.90 28.04 1.82
C LEU A 20 29.21 27.53 3.24
N VAL A 21 30.20 26.64 3.35
CA VAL A 21 30.72 26.17 4.64
C VAL A 21 31.43 27.35 5.32
N THR A 22 30.79 27.94 6.32
CA THR A 22 31.47 28.87 7.24
C THR A 22 32.45 28.08 8.10
N ALA A 23 33.71 28.54 8.15
CA ALA A 23 34.76 27.86 8.90
C ALA A 23 34.42 27.79 10.40
N ILE A 24 34.39 26.58 10.96
CA ILE A 24 34.16 26.32 12.38
C ILE A 24 35.45 26.68 13.16
N PRO A 25 35.37 27.43 14.28
CA PRO A 25 36.53 27.75 15.10
C PRO A 25 37.11 26.49 15.76
N ALA A 26 38.43 26.31 15.63
CA ALA A 26 39.19 25.10 15.98
C ALA A 26 39.27 24.75 17.49
N ASN A 27 38.50 25.41 18.37
CA ASN A 27 38.50 25.18 19.83
C ASN A 27 37.11 25.36 20.47
N GLY A 28 36.03 25.15 19.72
CA GLY A 28 34.65 25.27 20.19
C GLY A 28 34.13 23.98 20.85
N ALA A 29 33.15 24.13 21.75
CA ALA A 29 32.30 23.02 22.19
C ALA A 29 31.66 22.32 20.97
N PRO A 30 31.24 21.04 21.09
CA PRO A 30 30.56 20.33 20.01
C PRO A 30 29.40 21.17 19.46
N PRO A 31 29.18 21.16 18.12
CA PRO A 31 28.05 21.87 17.54
C PRO A 31 26.74 21.37 18.14
N GLN A 32 25.82 22.29 18.38
CA GLN A 32 24.45 21.94 18.74
C GLN A 32 23.63 21.72 17.47
N PHE A 33 22.87 20.62 17.45
CA PHE A 33 22.02 20.24 16.33
C PHE A 33 20.55 20.52 16.67
N GLU A 34 19.86 21.23 15.77
CA GLU A 34 18.45 21.56 15.98
C GLU A 34 17.54 20.39 15.61
N HIS A 35 17.88 19.66 14.55
CA HIS A 35 17.05 18.65 13.90
C HIS A 35 17.67 17.25 13.89
N LEU A 36 18.99 17.13 13.67
CA LEU A 36 19.71 15.86 13.85
C LEU A 36 19.73 15.54 15.35
N LYS A 37 19.31 14.32 15.71
CA LYS A 37 19.22 13.87 17.11
C LYS A 37 20.05 12.61 17.29
N PRO A 38 21.38 12.73 17.49
CA PRO A 38 22.27 11.59 17.62
C PRO A 38 21.75 10.55 18.63
N GLY A 39 21.53 9.33 18.16
CA GLY A 39 21.07 8.17 18.94
C GLY A 39 19.57 8.15 19.29
N ALA A 40 18.79 9.14 18.86
CA ALA A 40 17.36 9.20 19.11
C ALA A 40 16.53 8.73 17.90
N GLN A 41 15.31 8.30 18.16
CA GLN A 41 14.31 8.00 17.13
C GLN A 41 13.97 9.27 16.31
N PRO A 42 13.61 9.13 15.03
CA PRO A 42 13.17 10.26 14.23
C PRO A 42 11.84 10.81 14.77
N GLU A 43 11.70 12.13 14.69
CA GLU A 43 10.50 12.86 15.09
C GLU A 43 9.99 13.65 13.89
N LEU A 44 9.32 12.94 12.97
CA LEU A 44 8.65 13.51 11.81
C LEU A 44 7.18 13.73 12.12
N ALA A 45 6.82 14.97 12.43
CA ALA A 45 5.45 15.36 12.68
C ALA A 45 4.84 16.01 11.43
N GLU A 46 3.65 15.57 11.04
CA GLU A 46 2.93 16.09 9.89
C GLU A 46 1.48 16.45 10.29
N ARG A 47 1.00 17.59 9.78
CA ARG A 47 -0.42 17.95 9.84
C ARG A 47 -1.06 17.64 8.50
N VAL A 48 -1.75 16.52 8.40
CA VAL A 48 -2.33 16.00 7.16
C VAL A 48 -3.68 16.69 6.88
N PRO A 49 -3.81 17.46 5.79
CA PRO A 49 -5.09 18.00 5.35
C PRO A 49 -5.93 16.88 4.74
N LEU A 50 -7.22 16.84 5.12
CA LEU A 50 -8.20 15.93 4.52
C LEU A 50 -9.50 16.67 4.23
N ASN A 51 -9.76 16.90 2.95
CA ASN A 51 -11.02 17.44 2.46
C ASN A 51 -12.05 16.31 2.36
N VAL A 52 -13.24 16.49 2.94
CA VAL A 52 -14.36 15.54 2.83
C VAL A 52 -15.55 16.27 2.25
N VAL A 53 -15.92 15.90 1.02
CA VAL A 53 -16.97 16.54 0.24
C VAL A 53 -18.18 15.62 0.15
N LEU A 54 -19.29 16.02 0.75
CA LEU A 54 -20.57 15.33 0.61
C LEU A 54 -21.30 15.85 -0.63
N LEU A 55 -21.53 14.96 -1.59
CA LEU A 55 -22.06 15.26 -2.91
C LEU A 55 -23.40 14.54 -3.14
N GLY A 56 -24.47 15.30 -3.31
CA GLY A 56 -25.83 14.75 -3.48
C GLY A 56 -26.58 14.45 -2.17
N TYR A 57 -25.90 14.59 -1.03
CA TYR A 57 -26.54 14.57 0.28
C TYR A 57 -27.29 15.88 0.55
N LYS A 58 -28.50 15.79 1.11
CA LYS A 58 -29.25 16.96 1.58
C LYS A 58 -28.53 17.58 2.78
N PRO A 59 -28.38 18.91 2.87
CA PRO A 59 -27.80 19.54 4.06
C PRO A 59 -28.50 19.09 5.34
N GLY A 60 -27.74 18.58 6.29
CA GLY A 60 -28.24 18.06 7.57
C GLY A 60 -28.66 16.58 7.57
N SER A 61 -28.61 15.88 6.43
CA SER A 61 -28.81 14.42 6.38
C SER A 61 -27.65 13.63 6.98
N VAL A 62 -26.45 14.22 6.95
CA VAL A 62 -25.27 13.76 7.67
C VAL A 62 -24.86 14.84 8.67
N ASP A 63 -24.77 14.48 9.94
CA ASP A 63 -24.29 15.41 10.97
C ASP A 63 -22.76 15.54 10.84
N LEU A 64 -22.29 16.67 10.29
CA LEU A 64 -20.86 16.88 10.06
C LEU A 64 -20.06 16.96 11.37
N ALA A 65 -20.67 17.42 12.47
CA ALA A 65 -19.99 17.49 13.75
C ALA A 65 -19.84 16.09 14.36
N ALA A 66 -20.90 15.28 14.28
CA ALA A 66 -20.83 13.88 14.68
C ALA A 66 -19.87 13.08 13.80
N LEU A 67 -19.89 13.29 12.47
CA LEU A 67 -18.97 12.67 11.53
C LEU A 67 -17.52 12.99 11.90
N ASN A 68 -17.19 14.28 12.07
CA ASN A 68 -15.86 14.71 12.50
C ASN A 68 -15.46 14.11 13.86
N GLY A 69 -16.41 13.96 14.78
CA GLY A 69 -16.17 13.35 16.10
C GLY A 69 -15.82 11.86 16.07
N THR A 70 -16.03 11.17 14.94
CA THR A 70 -15.61 9.77 14.77
C THR A 70 -14.18 9.61 14.25
N LEU A 71 -13.59 10.69 13.72
CA LEU A 71 -12.29 10.67 13.05
C LEU A 71 -11.14 10.85 14.04
N PRO A 72 -9.97 10.23 13.80
CA PRO A 72 -8.80 10.37 14.67
C PRO A 72 -8.27 11.79 14.63
N VAL A 73 -7.91 12.34 15.80
CA VAL A 73 -7.21 13.62 15.91
C VAL A 73 -5.71 13.47 15.62
N ASN A 74 -5.16 12.32 16.01
CA ASN A 74 -3.78 11.95 15.76
C ASN A 74 -3.66 10.46 15.40
N HIS A 75 -2.55 10.11 14.77
CA HIS A 75 -2.19 8.73 14.45
C HIS A 75 -0.68 8.55 14.51
N LYS A 76 -0.26 7.42 15.10
CA LYS A 76 1.14 6.99 15.13
C LYS A 76 1.21 5.60 14.50
N PRO A 77 1.66 5.49 13.24
CA PRO A 77 1.72 4.21 12.58
C PRO A 77 2.64 3.25 13.35
N LYS A 78 2.31 1.97 13.26
CA LYS A 78 3.04 0.87 13.89
C LYS A 78 3.58 -0.07 12.83
N GLN A 79 4.68 -0.73 13.12
CA GLN A 79 5.14 -1.84 12.29
C GLN A 79 4.18 -3.03 12.50
N ILE A 80 3.42 -3.43 11.47
CA ILE A 80 2.30 -4.38 11.64
C ILE A 80 2.78 -5.76 12.08
N THR A 81 3.78 -6.31 11.40
CA THR A 81 4.36 -7.62 11.74
C THR A 81 4.90 -7.66 13.18
N ARG A 82 5.42 -6.53 13.68
CA ARG A 82 5.88 -6.38 15.06
C ARG A 82 4.72 -6.30 16.04
N LEU A 83 3.68 -5.52 15.71
CA LEU A 83 2.47 -5.42 16.51
C LEU A 83 1.82 -6.80 16.72
N LEU A 84 1.79 -7.61 15.67
CA LEU A 84 1.25 -8.97 15.69
C LEU A 84 2.12 -9.93 16.51
N ALA A 85 3.43 -9.68 16.58
CA ALA A 85 4.34 -10.31 17.53
C ALA A 85 4.14 -9.87 18.99
N GLY A 86 3.22 -8.93 19.26
CA GLY A 86 3.02 -8.31 20.56
C GLY A 86 4.05 -7.23 20.91
N ILE A 87 4.76 -6.69 19.92
CA ILE A 87 5.81 -5.69 20.09
C ILE A 87 5.31 -4.34 19.59
N ASP A 88 5.31 -3.36 20.47
CA ASP A 88 4.89 -2.00 20.15
C ASP A 88 6.07 -1.20 19.55
N GLU A 89 6.19 -1.21 18.22
CA GLU A 89 7.25 -0.54 17.48
C GLU A 89 6.67 0.58 16.60
N THR A 90 7.14 1.81 16.81
CA THR A 90 6.73 3.00 16.05
C THR A 90 7.64 3.25 14.87
N VAL A 91 7.08 3.86 13.82
CA VAL A 91 7.82 4.21 12.58
C VAL A 91 8.50 5.61 12.66
N GLY A 92 8.35 6.33 13.78
CA GLY A 92 8.89 7.69 13.93
C GLY A 92 8.15 8.80 13.17
N LEU A 93 6.91 8.49 12.78
CA LEU A 93 5.94 9.42 12.18
C LEU A 93 4.84 9.75 13.20
N ASP A 94 4.44 11.02 13.27
CA ASP A 94 3.35 11.50 14.12
C ASP A 94 2.41 12.38 13.30
N TYR A 95 1.20 11.87 13.04
CA TYR A 95 0.21 12.58 12.25
C TYR A 95 -0.79 13.30 13.14
N THR A 96 -1.14 14.51 12.75
CA THR A 96 -2.35 15.21 13.19
C THR A 96 -3.18 15.54 11.97
N TYR A 97 -4.50 15.64 12.11
CA TYR A 97 -5.38 15.82 10.95
C TYR A 97 -6.07 17.19 10.95
N ASP A 98 -6.14 17.80 9.76
CA ASP A 98 -6.93 19.00 9.47
C ASP A 98 -8.12 18.63 8.58
N TYR A 99 -9.21 18.18 9.21
CA TYR A 99 -10.41 17.79 8.47
C TYR A 99 -11.22 19.00 8.02
N ARG A 100 -11.56 19.04 6.73
CA ARG A 100 -12.43 20.04 6.12
C ARG A 100 -13.66 19.36 5.53
N LEU A 101 -14.71 19.25 6.34
CA LEU A 101 -15.97 18.62 5.96
C LEU A 101 -16.93 19.65 5.39
N GLN A 102 -17.44 19.42 4.19
CA GLN A 102 -18.45 20.29 3.59
C GLN A 102 -19.44 19.55 2.69
N TYR A 103 -20.65 20.10 2.59
CA TYR A 103 -21.57 19.76 1.51
C TYR A 103 -21.19 20.54 0.26
N ALA A 104 -21.16 19.88 -0.90
CA ALA A 104 -21.05 20.58 -2.16
C ALA A 104 -22.31 21.43 -2.42
N ASP A 105 -22.15 22.61 -3.00
CA ASP A 105 -23.29 23.44 -3.37
C ASP A 105 -24.11 22.84 -4.53
N GLN A 106 -25.34 23.32 -4.71
CA GLN A 106 -26.25 22.81 -5.73
C GLN A 106 -25.73 22.97 -7.17
N THR A 107 -24.96 24.04 -7.44
CA THR A 107 -24.39 24.31 -8.77
C THR A 107 -23.37 23.23 -9.11
N TYR A 108 -22.47 22.94 -8.17
CA TYR A 108 -21.49 21.87 -8.30
C TYR A 108 -22.15 20.51 -8.44
N GLN A 109 -23.11 20.19 -7.55
CA GLN A 109 -23.85 18.92 -7.60
C GLN A 109 -24.48 18.70 -8.97
N ASN A 110 -25.18 19.71 -9.51
CA ASN A 110 -25.82 19.59 -10.82
C ASN A 110 -24.81 19.38 -11.96
N ARG A 111 -23.67 20.09 -11.92
CA ARG A 111 -22.60 19.91 -12.91
C ARG A 111 -22.01 18.51 -12.84
N PHE A 112 -21.74 18.01 -11.63
CA PHE A 112 -21.19 16.67 -11.44
C PHE A 112 -22.16 15.59 -11.91
N PHE A 113 -23.41 15.56 -11.44
CA PHE A 113 -24.35 14.51 -11.82
C PHE A 113 -24.75 14.57 -13.29
N GLN A 114 -24.76 15.76 -13.91
CA GLN A 114 -24.88 15.88 -15.37
C GLN A 114 -23.70 15.20 -16.09
N GLN A 115 -22.48 15.40 -15.59
CA GLN A 115 -21.30 14.77 -16.15
C GLN A 115 -21.32 13.24 -15.94
N LEU A 116 -21.63 12.79 -14.73
CA LEU A 116 -21.75 11.38 -14.36
C LEU A 116 -22.78 10.68 -15.25
N ALA A 117 -23.94 11.30 -15.49
CA ALA A 117 -24.94 10.81 -16.43
C ALA A 117 -24.47 10.74 -17.88
N GLY A 118 -23.54 11.61 -18.27
CA GLY A 118 -22.89 11.62 -19.59
C GLY A 118 -21.82 10.54 -19.75
N PHE A 119 -21.18 10.10 -18.66
CA PHE A 119 -20.27 8.95 -18.65
C PHE A 119 -21.00 7.62 -18.63
N ALA A 120 -22.21 7.58 -18.08
CA ALA A 120 -22.98 6.36 -17.92
C ALA A 120 -23.37 5.68 -19.24
N ARG A 121 -22.88 4.45 -19.42
CA ARG A 121 -23.24 3.55 -20.53
C ARG A 121 -24.30 2.56 -20.08
N PRO A 122 -25.48 2.48 -20.73
CA PRO A 122 -26.51 1.50 -20.37
C PRO A 122 -26.00 0.07 -20.53
N VAL A 123 -26.32 -0.79 -19.56
CA VAL A 123 -26.06 -2.23 -19.58
C VAL A 123 -27.24 -3.00 -18.99
N GLU A 124 -27.27 -4.30 -19.22
CA GLU A 124 -28.21 -5.19 -18.53
C GLU A 124 -27.89 -5.28 -17.03
N VAL A 125 -28.90 -5.64 -16.24
CA VAL A 125 -28.70 -5.94 -14.81
C VAL A 125 -27.69 -7.09 -14.70
N ASN A 126 -26.61 -6.85 -13.95
CA ASN A 126 -25.51 -7.81 -13.86
C ASN A 126 -25.84 -8.95 -12.87
N SER A 127 -25.00 -9.99 -12.83
CA SER A 127 -25.26 -11.16 -11.97
C SER A 127 -25.26 -10.84 -10.47
N VAL A 128 -24.53 -9.83 -10.02
CA VAL A 128 -24.47 -9.41 -8.60
C VAL A 128 -25.74 -8.66 -8.21
N GLN A 129 -26.17 -7.71 -9.05
CA GLN A 129 -27.46 -7.02 -8.89
C GLN A 129 -28.64 -7.99 -8.94
N ALA A 130 -28.59 -9.01 -9.81
CA ALA A 130 -29.60 -10.06 -9.85
C ALA A 130 -29.63 -10.89 -8.56
N LYS A 131 -28.46 -11.20 -7.96
CA LYS A 131 -28.37 -11.86 -6.64
C LYS A 131 -28.97 -10.99 -5.52
N TYR A 132 -28.77 -9.68 -5.58
CA TYR A 132 -29.40 -8.72 -4.66
C TYR A 132 -30.93 -8.66 -4.84
N ASN A 133 -31.43 -8.57 -6.06
CA ASN A 133 -32.88 -8.58 -6.34
C ASN A 133 -33.56 -9.89 -5.89
N ALA A 134 -32.79 -10.97 -5.76
CA ALA A 134 -33.28 -12.26 -5.27
C ALA A 134 -33.31 -12.38 -3.74
N GLN A 135 -32.79 -11.39 -3.00
CA GLN A 135 -32.87 -11.34 -1.54
C GLN A 135 -34.33 -11.13 -1.10
N GLN A 136 -34.71 -11.65 0.06
CA GLN A 136 -36.05 -11.53 0.63
C GLN A 136 -36.30 -10.16 1.27
N ASN A 137 -35.24 -9.52 1.79
CA ASN A 137 -35.34 -8.27 2.54
C ASN A 137 -34.77 -7.05 1.80
N ASN A 138 -34.45 -7.16 0.51
CA ASN A 138 -34.02 -6.00 -0.28
C ASN A 138 -35.09 -4.90 -0.28
N LYS A 139 -34.69 -3.63 -0.28
CA LYS A 139 -35.63 -2.50 -0.30
C LYS A 139 -36.20 -2.18 -1.68
N LEU A 140 -35.48 -2.51 -2.76
CA LEU A 140 -35.96 -2.37 -4.13
C LEU A 140 -35.21 -3.31 -5.08
N ASP A 141 -35.76 -3.48 -6.28
CA ASP A 141 -35.09 -4.19 -7.37
C ASP A 141 -34.34 -3.22 -8.29
N VAL A 142 -33.10 -3.56 -8.62
CA VAL A 142 -32.35 -2.94 -9.72
C VAL A 142 -32.92 -3.46 -11.04
N THR A 143 -33.68 -2.61 -11.75
CA THR A 143 -34.43 -3.01 -12.96
C THR A 143 -33.75 -2.60 -14.28
N ALA A 144 -32.75 -1.74 -14.20
CA ALA A 144 -31.85 -1.34 -15.28
C ALA A 144 -30.50 -0.99 -14.65
N SER A 145 -29.41 -0.98 -15.43
CA SER A 145 -28.12 -0.56 -14.90
C SER A 145 -27.26 0.18 -15.93
N HIS A 146 -26.20 0.80 -15.43
CA HIS A 146 -25.20 1.49 -16.23
C HIS A 146 -23.81 1.15 -15.71
N GLU A 147 -22.84 1.13 -16.60
CA GLU A 147 -21.42 1.14 -16.25
C GLU A 147 -20.88 2.56 -16.39
N ILE A 148 -20.04 2.96 -15.45
CA ILE A 148 -19.32 4.23 -15.45
C ILE A 148 -17.84 3.94 -15.25
N ASP A 149 -17.00 4.47 -16.13
CA ASP A 149 -15.55 4.32 -15.98
C ASP A 149 -15.04 5.08 -14.74
N ALA A 150 -14.48 4.34 -13.78
CA ALA A 150 -14.08 4.87 -12.48
C ALA A 150 -12.91 5.88 -12.58
N PRO A 151 -11.82 5.60 -13.33
CA PRO A 151 -10.74 6.56 -13.54
C PRO A 151 -11.20 7.85 -14.20
N THR A 152 -12.14 7.78 -15.17
CA THR A 152 -12.72 8.98 -15.78
C THR A 152 -13.44 9.88 -14.76
N VAL A 153 -14.12 9.28 -13.77
CA VAL A 153 -14.84 10.00 -12.72
C VAL A 153 -13.88 10.62 -11.73
N GLU A 154 -12.88 9.86 -11.27
CA GLU A 154 -11.79 10.37 -10.44
C GLU A 154 -11.09 11.55 -11.11
N LYS A 155 -10.69 11.41 -12.38
CA LYS A 155 -10.04 12.48 -13.14
C LYS A 155 -10.92 13.72 -13.22
N TRP A 156 -12.22 13.57 -13.43
CA TRP A 156 -13.12 14.71 -13.42
C TRP A 156 -13.13 15.40 -12.05
N LEU A 157 -13.26 14.65 -10.95
CA LEU A 157 -13.26 15.17 -9.58
C LEU A 157 -11.93 15.89 -9.26
N ALA A 158 -10.81 15.29 -9.64
CA ALA A 158 -9.47 15.80 -9.42
C ALA A 158 -9.21 17.15 -10.10
N PHE A 159 -9.81 17.40 -11.27
CA PHE A 159 -9.60 18.64 -12.04
C PHE A 159 -10.78 19.61 -12.03
N ASN A 160 -11.89 19.24 -11.40
CA ASN A 160 -13.05 20.09 -11.25
C ASN A 160 -13.51 20.14 -9.79
N PRO A 161 -12.66 20.45 -8.79
CA PRO A 161 -13.09 20.48 -7.40
C PRO A 161 -14.13 21.59 -7.12
N PRO A 162 -14.96 21.46 -6.08
CA PRO A 162 -15.83 22.54 -5.64
C PRO A 162 -15.00 23.68 -5.04
N SER A 163 -15.62 24.84 -4.85
CA SER A 163 -14.93 25.99 -4.27
C SER A 163 -14.33 25.63 -2.90
N GLY A 164 -13.07 26.04 -2.68
CA GLY A 164 -12.36 25.83 -1.41
C GLY A 164 -11.73 24.46 -1.22
N VAL A 165 -11.80 23.56 -2.21
CA VAL A 165 -11.14 22.23 -2.17
C VAL A 165 -9.90 22.24 -3.06
N ASP A 166 -8.78 21.78 -2.49
CA ASP A 166 -7.53 21.56 -3.21
C ASP A 166 -7.26 20.06 -3.31
N THR A 167 -7.40 19.50 -4.52
CA THR A 167 -7.20 18.07 -4.78
C THR A 167 -5.74 17.67 -4.85
N ARG A 168 -4.80 18.61 -4.65
CA ARG A 168 -3.40 18.29 -4.33
C ARG A 168 -3.25 17.79 -2.89
N GLU A 169 -4.16 18.19 -2.00
CA GLU A 169 -4.32 17.63 -0.66
C GLU A 169 -5.22 16.38 -0.72
N ASN A 170 -5.16 15.53 0.31
CA ASN A 170 -6.05 14.37 0.41
C ASN A 170 -7.51 14.82 0.37
N THR A 171 -8.28 14.25 -0.55
CA THR A 171 -9.66 14.66 -0.83
C THR A 171 -10.53 13.43 -1.04
N VAL A 172 -11.57 13.32 -0.22
CA VAL A 172 -12.61 12.29 -0.33
C VAL A 172 -13.91 12.88 -0.82
N TYR A 173 -14.50 12.27 -1.84
CA TYR A 173 -15.87 12.57 -2.26
C TYR A 173 -16.80 11.45 -1.78
N LEU A 174 -17.72 11.78 -0.87
CA LEU A 174 -18.82 10.90 -0.51
C LEU A 174 -20.00 11.26 -1.41
N ILE A 175 -20.41 10.36 -2.29
CA ILE A 175 -21.38 10.61 -3.36
C ILE A 175 -22.69 9.87 -3.04
N ASN A 176 -23.82 10.52 -3.33
CA ASN A 176 -25.14 9.91 -3.28
C ASN A 176 -26.06 10.52 -4.35
N TRP A 177 -26.28 9.79 -5.44
CA TRP A 177 -27.16 10.18 -6.54
C TRP A 177 -28.64 9.80 -6.31
N TYR A 178 -28.92 8.86 -5.41
CA TYR A 178 -30.21 8.15 -5.32
C TYR A 178 -31.44 9.07 -5.18
N ASP A 179 -31.33 10.14 -4.40
CA ASP A 179 -32.45 11.05 -4.11
C ASP A 179 -32.76 12.05 -5.24
N ARG A 180 -32.03 12.00 -6.36
CA ARG A 180 -32.18 12.94 -7.46
C ARG A 180 -33.12 12.41 -8.55
N PRO A 181 -33.88 13.30 -9.22
CA PRO A 181 -34.79 12.90 -10.30
C PRO A 181 -34.07 12.37 -11.56
N ASP A 182 -32.77 12.62 -11.70
CA ASP A 182 -31.93 12.16 -12.80
C ASP A 182 -31.09 10.92 -12.43
N PHE A 183 -31.38 10.27 -11.30
CA PHE A 183 -30.71 9.05 -10.84
C PHE A 183 -30.71 7.94 -11.88
N LYS A 184 -29.57 7.24 -11.96
CA LYS A 184 -29.40 6.01 -12.72
C LYS A 184 -28.81 4.95 -11.79
N PHE A 185 -29.40 3.77 -11.77
CA PHE A 185 -28.71 2.59 -11.25
C PHE A 185 -27.43 2.37 -12.03
N HIS A 186 -26.32 2.19 -11.31
CA HIS A 186 -25.00 2.09 -11.91
C HIS A 186 -24.01 1.32 -11.03
N VAL A 187 -22.94 0.87 -11.65
CA VAL A 187 -21.69 0.42 -11.03
C VAL A 187 -20.54 1.14 -11.71
N TYR A 188 -19.43 1.30 -10.99
CA TYR A 188 -18.18 1.76 -11.59
C TYR A 188 -17.36 0.57 -12.10
N THR A 189 -16.48 0.82 -13.06
CA THR A 189 -15.61 -0.20 -13.67
C THR A 189 -14.23 0.37 -13.98
N LYS A 190 -13.16 -0.43 -13.86
CA LYS A 190 -11.80 -0.21 -14.41
C LYS A 190 -11.52 -1.38 -15.34
N THR A 191 -11.30 -1.15 -16.65
CA THR A 191 -11.29 -2.25 -17.65
C THR A 191 -10.19 -2.12 -18.70
N ASP A 192 -9.31 -1.15 -18.57
CA ASP A 192 -8.22 -0.87 -19.51
C ASP A 192 -6.96 -1.68 -19.23
N GLU A 193 -6.90 -2.39 -18.10
CA GLU A 193 -5.70 -3.08 -17.64
C GLU A 193 -5.94 -4.58 -17.39
N PRO A 194 -5.76 -5.42 -18.42
CA PRO A 194 -5.81 -6.87 -18.26
C PRO A 194 -4.52 -7.41 -17.61
N ASP A 195 -4.60 -8.60 -17.04
CA ASP A 195 -3.44 -9.35 -16.56
C ASP A 195 -2.33 -9.41 -17.62
N PRO A 196 -1.09 -9.03 -17.29
CA PRO A 196 -0.01 -8.95 -18.26
C PRO A 196 0.46 -10.31 -18.80
N ASP A 197 0.17 -11.40 -18.08
CA ASP A 197 0.65 -12.73 -18.41
C ASP A 197 -0.37 -13.55 -19.21
N THR A 198 -1.66 -13.41 -18.89
CA THR A 198 -2.73 -14.19 -19.49
C THR A 198 -3.65 -13.37 -20.39
N GLY A 199 -3.65 -12.04 -20.25
CA GLY A 199 -4.60 -11.14 -20.91
C GLY A 199 -6.00 -11.15 -20.30
N GLN A 200 -6.19 -11.81 -19.14
CA GLN A 200 -7.47 -11.84 -18.45
C GLN A 200 -7.83 -10.44 -17.93
N ASN A 201 -9.01 -9.96 -18.30
CA ASN A 201 -9.49 -8.65 -17.87
C ASN A 201 -10.58 -8.83 -16.82
N TRP A 202 -10.21 -8.79 -15.54
CA TRP A 202 -11.18 -9.04 -14.47
C TRP A 202 -12.18 -7.91 -14.27
N GLY A 203 -11.81 -6.68 -14.64
CA GLY A 203 -12.69 -5.51 -14.58
C GLY A 203 -13.99 -5.64 -15.38
N LYS A 204 -14.05 -6.58 -16.34
CA LYS A 204 -15.25 -6.89 -17.11
C LYS A 204 -16.23 -7.84 -16.41
N TYR A 205 -15.85 -8.45 -15.29
CA TYR A 205 -16.75 -9.31 -14.53
C TYR A 205 -17.62 -8.48 -13.59
N ALA A 206 -18.90 -8.86 -13.48
CA ALA A 206 -19.82 -8.25 -12.53
C ALA A 206 -19.31 -8.31 -11.08
N SER A 207 -18.50 -9.32 -10.73
CA SER A 207 -17.87 -9.48 -9.42
C SER A 207 -16.74 -8.49 -9.13
N ARG A 208 -16.38 -7.64 -10.11
CA ARG A 208 -15.42 -6.52 -10.00
C ARG A 208 -16.08 -5.19 -10.32
N GLY A 209 -17.41 -5.12 -10.30
CA GLY A 209 -18.11 -3.84 -10.28
C GLY A 209 -17.78 -3.10 -8.99
N LEU A 210 -17.59 -1.80 -9.08
CA LEU A 210 -17.08 -0.94 -8.01
C LEU A 210 -18.15 0.06 -7.56
N VAL A 211 -18.01 0.56 -6.34
CA VAL A 211 -18.78 1.66 -5.73
C VAL A 211 -17.88 2.80 -5.25
N ALA A 212 -16.57 2.64 -5.36
CA ALA A 212 -15.53 3.58 -5.00
C ALA A 212 -14.35 3.47 -5.99
N TRP A 213 -13.50 4.48 -6.01
CA TRP A 213 -12.24 4.47 -6.75
C TRP A 213 -11.35 5.66 -6.37
N GLY A 214 -10.04 5.49 -6.51
CA GLY A 214 -9.12 6.61 -6.62
C GLY A 214 -7.68 6.27 -6.25
N GLY A 215 -6.83 7.29 -6.21
CA GLY A 215 -5.40 7.16 -5.96
C GLY A 215 -4.59 6.97 -7.24
N THR A 216 -5.15 7.27 -8.42
CA THR A 216 -4.42 7.17 -9.69
C THR A 216 -3.25 8.15 -9.71
N THR A 217 -2.07 7.68 -10.09
CA THR A 217 -0.87 8.52 -10.07
C THR A 217 -0.87 9.53 -11.23
N ALA A 218 0.09 10.46 -11.18
CA ALA A 218 0.29 11.38 -12.30
C ALA A 218 0.80 10.66 -13.56
N ALA A 219 1.58 9.59 -13.37
CA ALA A 219 2.39 8.95 -14.40
C ALA A 219 1.78 7.65 -14.96
N ASP A 220 0.84 7.05 -14.23
CA ASP A 220 0.09 5.82 -14.58
C ASP A 220 -0.23 5.73 -16.08
N GLU A 221 0.20 4.62 -16.68
CA GLU A 221 0.33 4.40 -18.11
C GLU A 221 -1.03 4.32 -18.81
N GLU A 222 -2.02 3.73 -18.14
CA GLU A 222 -3.36 3.49 -18.64
C GLU A 222 -4.25 4.72 -18.46
N SER A 223 -4.22 5.31 -17.26
CA SER A 223 -5.25 6.21 -16.75
C SER A 223 -4.73 7.47 -16.06
N GLY A 224 -3.41 7.69 -16.10
CA GLY A 224 -2.70 8.78 -15.45
C GLY A 224 -3.36 10.16 -15.47
N LEU A 225 -3.28 10.81 -14.32
CA LEU A 225 -3.87 12.12 -14.10
C LEU A 225 -3.04 13.24 -14.74
N GLY A 226 -1.75 13.01 -15.02
CA GLY A 226 -0.81 13.99 -15.57
C GLY A 226 -0.32 15.05 -14.58
N ALA A 227 -0.82 15.01 -13.35
CA ALA A 227 -0.34 15.80 -12.21
C ALA A 227 -0.78 15.12 -10.91
N THR A 228 0.05 15.21 -9.86
CA THR A 228 -0.26 14.63 -8.55
C THR A 228 -1.56 15.19 -8.00
N ARG A 229 -2.48 14.27 -7.68
CA ARG A 229 -3.78 14.51 -7.06
C ARG A 229 -4.05 13.38 -6.09
N ARG A 230 -4.71 13.68 -4.98
CA ARG A 230 -4.98 12.72 -3.90
C ARG A 230 -6.48 12.60 -3.73
N VAL A 231 -7.13 11.96 -4.69
CA VAL A 231 -8.58 11.85 -4.76
C VAL A 231 -8.99 10.40 -4.56
N TRP A 232 -9.98 10.20 -3.71
CA TRP A 232 -10.73 8.95 -3.62
C TRP A 232 -12.21 9.28 -3.49
N PHE A 233 -13.09 8.50 -4.12
CA PHE A 233 -14.52 8.68 -3.95
C PHE A 233 -15.19 7.38 -3.54
N HIS A 234 -16.29 7.51 -2.79
CA HIS A 234 -17.22 6.42 -2.52
C HIS A 234 -18.63 6.91 -2.83
N ASP A 235 -19.30 6.23 -3.74
CA ASP A 235 -20.67 6.48 -4.13
C ASP A 235 -21.61 5.50 -3.46
N LEU A 236 -22.28 5.97 -2.41
CA LEU A 236 -23.26 5.20 -1.67
C LEU A 236 -24.45 4.79 -2.56
N SER A 237 -24.68 5.46 -3.70
CA SER A 237 -25.77 5.14 -4.62
C SER A 237 -25.37 4.21 -5.77
N ALA A 238 -24.09 3.83 -5.86
CA ALA A 238 -23.61 2.81 -6.78
C ALA A 238 -23.80 1.41 -6.17
N GLY A 239 -23.71 0.39 -7.04
CA GLY A 239 -23.81 -1.00 -6.62
C GLY A 239 -25.22 -1.57 -6.76
N PRO A 240 -25.57 -2.59 -5.96
CA PRO A 240 -24.70 -3.28 -5.02
C PRO A 240 -23.53 -3.99 -5.71
N ASP A 241 -22.44 -4.20 -5.00
CA ASP A 241 -21.21 -4.85 -5.47
C ASP A 241 -20.90 -6.14 -4.69
N GLN A 242 -20.03 -6.97 -5.28
CA GLN A 242 -19.66 -8.28 -4.74
C GLN A 242 -18.56 -8.19 -3.67
N PHE A 243 -17.70 -7.18 -3.76
CA PHE A 243 -16.41 -7.16 -3.09
C PHE A 243 -16.57 -6.68 -1.65
N SER A 244 -17.27 -5.57 -1.45
CA SER A 244 -17.72 -5.07 -0.14
C SER A 244 -18.84 -5.93 0.48
N GLY A 245 -19.44 -6.83 -0.30
CA GLY A 245 -20.55 -7.68 0.12
C GLY A 245 -21.90 -6.96 0.22
N SER A 246 -22.00 -5.72 -0.27
CA SER A 246 -23.19 -4.88 -0.20
C SER A 246 -24.42 -5.48 -0.91
N TRP A 247 -24.23 -6.46 -1.82
CA TRP A 247 -25.31 -7.19 -2.50
C TRP A 247 -26.13 -8.14 -1.61
N ASN A 248 -25.59 -8.59 -0.49
CA ASN A 248 -26.27 -9.54 0.39
C ASN A 248 -26.80 -8.81 1.61
N VAL A 249 -28.12 -8.83 1.81
CA VAL A 249 -28.77 -8.16 2.95
C VAL A 249 -29.54 -9.15 3.84
N ASP A 250 -29.65 -10.41 3.43
CA ASP A 250 -30.34 -11.44 4.20
C ASP A 250 -29.42 -12.24 5.11
N ASN A 251 -28.17 -12.45 4.68
CA ASN A 251 -27.20 -13.24 5.42
C ASN A 251 -26.27 -12.31 6.23
N PRO A 252 -26.29 -12.36 7.57
CA PRO A 252 -25.40 -11.58 8.40
C PRO A 252 -23.93 -12.01 8.30
N ASP A 253 -23.62 -13.28 8.00
CA ASP A 253 -22.27 -13.88 8.01
C ASP A 253 -21.89 -14.35 6.59
N LEU A 254 -21.06 -13.59 5.89
CA LEU A 254 -20.66 -13.84 4.50
C LEU A 254 -19.42 -14.71 4.36
N ASP A 255 -18.51 -14.70 5.34
CA ASP A 255 -17.27 -15.48 5.30
C ASP A 255 -17.38 -16.86 5.98
N GLY A 256 -18.48 -17.11 6.71
CA GLY A 256 -18.80 -18.38 7.33
C GLY A 256 -18.10 -18.63 8.66
N ASP A 257 -17.57 -17.58 9.30
CA ASP A 257 -16.86 -17.68 10.58
C ASP A 257 -17.80 -17.67 11.82
N ASN A 258 -19.12 -17.60 11.60
CA ASN A 258 -20.18 -17.46 12.58
C ASN A 258 -20.22 -16.10 13.31
N GLN A 259 -19.59 -15.06 12.75
CA GLN A 259 -19.73 -13.67 13.19
C GLN A 259 -20.46 -12.83 12.13
N PRO A 260 -21.27 -11.83 12.55
CA PRO A 260 -21.86 -10.92 11.59
C PRO A 260 -20.84 -9.99 10.93
N ASP A 261 -20.91 -9.89 9.61
CA ASP A 261 -20.13 -9.00 8.77
C ASP A 261 -20.79 -7.64 8.60
N TYR A 262 -20.10 -6.60 9.06
CA TYR A 262 -20.54 -5.22 9.01
C TYR A 262 -20.29 -4.62 7.63
N ARG A 263 -21.37 -4.35 6.91
CA ARG A 263 -21.35 -3.81 5.55
C ARG A 263 -21.99 -2.43 5.46
N ILE A 264 -21.53 -1.64 4.50
CA ILE A 264 -22.14 -0.39 4.10
C ILE A 264 -22.93 -0.68 2.82
N PRO A 265 -24.27 -0.76 2.88
CA PRO A 265 -25.08 -1.10 1.72
C PRO A 265 -25.35 0.13 0.82
N PRO A 266 -25.98 -0.05 -0.36
CA PRO A 266 -26.39 1.06 -1.19
C PRO A 266 -27.42 1.98 -0.50
N ALA A 267 -27.54 3.21 -0.97
CA ALA A 267 -28.26 4.30 -0.31
C ALA A 267 -29.72 3.97 0.02
N TRP A 268 -30.40 3.19 -0.82
CA TRP A 268 -31.80 2.80 -0.61
C TRP A 268 -32.02 1.78 0.51
N GLU A 269 -30.96 1.12 1.00
CA GLU A 269 -31.02 0.23 2.17
C GLU A 269 -31.01 0.98 3.51
N TYR A 270 -30.77 2.30 3.50
CA TYR A 270 -30.93 3.17 4.66
C TYR A 270 -32.40 3.57 4.83
N ALA A 271 -33.22 2.62 5.28
CA ALA A 271 -34.68 2.76 5.44
C ALA A 271 -35.14 2.29 6.83
N ALA A 272 -36.34 2.67 7.25
CA ALA A 272 -36.87 2.33 8.59
C ALA A 272 -36.90 0.81 8.85
N ASP A 273 -37.13 0.05 7.79
CA ASP A 273 -37.15 -1.42 7.74
C ASP A 273 -36.02 -2.00 6.88
N GLY A 274 -35.04 -1.18 6.44
CA GLY A 274 -33.92 -1.61 5.59
C GLY A 274 -32.80 -2.33 6.35
N TYR A 275 -31.77 -2.76 5.63
CA TYR A 275 -30.58 -3.38 6.24
C TYR A 275 -29.91 -2.44 7.27
N ARG A 276 -29.92 -1.13 7.01
CA ARG A 276 -29.43 -0.07 7.93
C ARG A 276 -30.55 0.89 8.25
N LYS A 277 -30.56 1.46 9.45
CA LYS A 277 -31.51 2.54 9.76
C LYS A 277 -31.00 3.85 9.17
N PRO A 278 -31.89 4.81 8.82
CA PRO A 278 -31.46 6.10 8.29
C PRO A 278 -30.51 6.85 9.24
N GLY A 279 -30.69 6.70 10.56
CA GLY A 279 -29.84 7.30 11.57
C GLY A 279 -28.42 6.74 11.65
N ASP A 280 -28.15 5.58 11.06
CA ASP A 280 -26.84 4.93 11.09
C ASP A 280 -25.87 5.50 10.03
N LEU A 281 -26.39 6.23 9.04
CA LEU A 281 -25.62 6.75 7.91
C LEU A 281 -24.38 7.56 8.33
N THR A 282 -24.54 8.47 9.29
CA THR A 282 -23.42 9.31 9.74
C THR A 282 -22.32 8.46 10.39
N ALA A 283 -22.69 7.44 11.16
CA ALA A 283 -21.74 6.54 11.79
C ALA A 283 -21.02 5.65 10.77
N ASP A 284 -21.72 5.19 9.73
CA ASP A 284 -21.13 4.36 8.66
C ASP A 284 -20.13 5.13 7.82
N LEU A 285 -20.47 6.36 7.42
CA LEU A 285 -19.53 7.23 6.72
C LEU A 285 -18.31 7.54 7.61
N GLY A 286 -18.50 7.69 8.92
CA GLY A 286 -17.40 7.87 9.88
C GLY A 286 -16.47 6.67 9.97
N ARG A 287 -17.03 5.44 9.99
CA ARG A 287 -16.26 4.20 9.93
C ARG A 287 -15.46 4.08 8.64
N LEU A 288 -16.10 4.36 7.50
CA LEU A 288 -15.45 4.34 6.19
C LEU A 288 -14.26 5.31 6.16
N LEU A 289 -14.48 6.58 6.52
CA LEU A 289 -13.42 7.59 6.53
C LEU A 289 -12.28 7.23 7.48
N ARG A 290 -12.58 6.74 8.68
CA ARG A 290 -11.53 6.39 9.66
C ARG A 290 -10.73 5.17 9.22
N THR A 291 -11.41 4.07 8.91
CA THR A 291 -10.75 2.78 8.68
C THR A 291 -10.14 2.72 7.29
N VAL A 292 -10.93 2.98 6.24
CA VAL A 292 -10.46 2.86 4.87
C VAL A 292 -9.58 4.05 4.50
N VAL A 293 -10.13 5.27 4.60
CA VAL A 293 -9.40 6.45 4.09
C VAL A 293 -8.21 6.79 4.96
N VAL A 294 -8.39 7.01 6.26
CA VAL A 294 -7.30 7.51 7.11
C VAL A 294 -6.29 6.40 7.41
N HIS A 295 -6.72 5.25 7.92
CA HIS A 295 -5.80 4.22 8.40
C HIS A 295 -5.24 3.29 7.32
N SER A 296 -5.89 3.13 6.18
CA SER A 296 -5.41 2.24 5.10
C SER A 296 -4.88 2.97 3.87
N LEU A 297 -5.42 4.14 3.51
CA LEU A 297 -4.96 4.89 2.33
C LEU A 297 -4.01 6.04 2.67
N VAL A 298 -4.42 6.98 3.51
CA VAL A 298 -3.71 8.28 3.65
C VAL A 298 -2.48 8.19 4.54
N THR A 299 -2.58 7.46 5.65
CA THR A 299 -1.54 7.33 6.68
C THR A 299 -1.46 5.87 7.15
N ALA A 300 -1.17 4.99 6.20
CA ALA A 300 -1.06 3.57 6.46
C ALA A 300 0.06 3.27 7.48
N SER A 301 -0.02 2.08 8.06
CA SER A 301 1.04 1.52 8.90
C SER A 301 1.82 0.50 8.07
N PRO A 302 3.17 0.50 8.06
CA PRO A 302 3.93 -0.42 7.21
C PRO A 302 3.79 -1.88 7.65
N THR A 303 3.74 -2.79 6.67
CA THR A 303 3.72 -4.25 6.91
C THR A 303 5.01 -4.70 7.57
N TYR A 304 6.12 -4.35 6.92
CA TYR A 304 7.47 -4.72 7.29
C TYR A 304 8.33 -3.48 7.58
N PRO A 305 9.34 -3.60 8.48
CA PRO A 305 10.23 -2.49 8.77
C PRO A 305 11.10 -2.12 7.56
N VAL A 306 10.81 -0.95 6.96
CA VAL A 306 11.44 -0.46 5.73
C VAL A 306 12.95 -0.27 5.86
N GLU A 307 13.44 -0.03 7.08
CA GLU A 307 14.87 0.12 7.38
C GLU A 307 15.69 -1.16 7.18
N LEU A 308 15.03 -2.32 7.08
CA LEU A 308 15.67 -3.63 6.92
C LEU A 308 15.75 -4.13 5.48
N THR A 309 15.06 -3.48 4.55
CA THR A 309 14.98 -3.94 3.17
C THR A 309 15.66 -2.94 2.26
N ILE A 310 15.00 -1.82 1.97
CA ILE A 310 15.38 -0.94 0.86
C ILE A 310 15.79 0.47 1.29
N ALA A 311 15.64 0.84 2.56
CA ALA A 311 15.76 2.25 2.97
C ALA A 311 17.07 2.90 2.51
N LYS A 312 18.18 2.16 2.57
CA LYS A 312 19.55 2.63 2.26
C LYS A 312 20.13 2.07 0.96
N ALA A 313 19.39 1.23 0.23
CA ALA A 313 19.88 0.63 -1.00
C ALA A 313 19.88 1.66 -2.13
N ALA A 314 20.98 1.74 -2.89
CA ALA A 314 21.04 2.46 -4.16
C ALA A 314 20.82 1.51 -5.35
N THR A 315 21.14 0.23 -5.16
CA THR A 315 20.97 -0.85 -6.14
C THR A 315 20.22 -2.02 -5.50
N VAL A 316 19.21 -2.55 -6.18
CA VAL A 316 18.46 -3.73 -5.74
C VAL A 316 18.37 -4.73 -6.89
N ASN A 317 18.79 -5.97 -6.66
CA ASN A 317 18.50 -7.08 -7.55
C ASN A 317 17.27 -7.87 -7.08
N LEU A 318 16.33 -8.11 -7.99
CA LEU A 318 15.19 -9.00 -7.78
C LEU A 318 15.59 -10.40 -8.27
N ASP A 319 15.96 -11.28 -7.34
CA ASP A 319 16.48 -12.62 -7.65
C ASP A 319 15.36 -13.66 -7.73
N SER A 320 14.90 -13.91 -8.97
CA SER A 320 13.75 -14.75 -9.26
C SER A 320 14.12 -16.22 -9.46
N ASN A 321 13.80 -17.03 -8.46
CA ASN A 321 14.14 -18.44 -8.36
C ASN A 321 12.93 -19.33 -8.60
N THR A 322 12.78 -19.84 -9.83
CA THR A 322 11.62 -20.65 -10.21
C THR A 322 11.89 -22.14 -10.07
N TYR A 323 11.26 -22.78 -9.09
CA TYR A 323 11.15 -24.24 -9.01
C TYR A 323 10.24 -24.76 -10.13
N GLU A 324 10.85 -25.27 -11.20
CA GLU A 324 10.17 -25.66 -12.44
C GLU A 324 9.61 -27.10 -12.33
N GLY A 325 8.43 -27.22 -11.75
CA GLY A 325 7.60 -28.43 -11.76
C GLY A 325 6.62 -28.51 -12.93
N TRP A 326 6.48 -27.42 -13.71
CA TRP A 326 5.57 -27.32 -14.85
C TRP A 326 6.26 -26.65 -16.06
N ALA A 327 6.74 -27.47 -17.00
CA ALA A 327 7.47 -26.98 -18.17
C ALA A 327 6.77 -25.81 -18.91
N GLY A 328 7.48 -24.68 -19.02
CA GLY A 328 7.07 -23.51 -19.80
C GLY A 328 6.32 -22.44 -19.01
N SER A 329 6.46 -22.43 -17.68
CA SER A 329 5.93 -21.39 -16.79
C SER A 329 6.48 -20.00 -17.10
N ASP A 330 7.73 -19.92 -17.56
CA ASP A 330 8.48 -18.67 -17.77
C ASP A 330 7.74 -17.63 -18.63
N LYS A 331 6.83 -18.06 -19.50
CA LYS A 331 6.04 -17.14 -20.34
C LYS A 331 5.02 -16.31 -19.56
N TYR A 332 4.69 -16.72 -18.33
CA TYR A 332 3.79 -16.04 -17.40
C TYR A 332 4.56 -15.21 -16.36
N LEU A 333 5.71 -14.68 -16.76
CA LEU A 333 6.48 -13.70 -16.00
C LEU A 333 7.01 -12.65 -17.00
N LYS A 334 6.86 -11.37 -16.67
CA LYS A 334 7.39 -10.22 -17.42
C LYS A 334 8.38 -9.46 -16.55
N PRO A 335 9.66 -9.86 -16.52
CA PRO A 335 10.69 -9.20 -15.72
C PRO A 335 10.75 -7.68 -15.91
N GLU A 336 10.64 -7.21 -17.16
CA GLU A 336 10.71 -5.77 -17.44
C GLU A 336 9.56 -5.00 -16.80
N LEU A 337 8.36 -5.59 -16.76
CA LEU A 337 7.20 -4.99 -16.11
C LEU A 337 7.39 -4.97 -14.59
N VAL A 338 7.85 -6.08 -13.98
CA VAL A 338 8.15 -6.11 -12.54
C VAL A 338 9.09 -4.98 -12.13
N THR A 339 10.17 -4.77 -12.88
CA THR A 339 11.12 -3.68 -12.59
C THR A 339 10.56 -2.29 -12.89
N ALA A 340 9.67 -2.16 -13.88
CA ALA A 340 9.05 -0.88 -14.21
C ALA A 340 8.13 -0.43 -13.07
N GLU A 341 7.20 -1.29 -12.64
CA GLU A 341 6.23 -1.00 -11.58
C GLU A 341 6.90 -0.72 -10.23
N LEU A 342 7.86 -1.57 -9.84
CA LEU A 342 8.62 -1.33 -8.61
C LEU A 342 9.48 -0.05 -8.70
N GLY A 343 9.92 0.32 -9.89
CA GLY A 343 10.67 1.55 -10.14
C GLY A 343 9.86 2.81 -9.81
N GLU A 344 8.53 2.75 -9.93
CA GLU A 344 7.64 3.86 -9.62
C GLU A 344 7.62 4.22 -8.13
N VAL A 345 7.58 3.20 -7.27
CA VAL A 345 7.59 3.36 -5.80
C VAL A 345 9.00 3.41 -5.22
N LEU A 346 10.02 3.06 -6.00
CA LEU A 346 11.43 3.06 -5.59
C LEU A 346 12.27 4.08 -6.37
N PRO A 347 11.86 5.36 -6.47
CA PRO A 347 12.60 6.33 -7.27
C PRO A 347 14.04 6.48 -6.78
N GLY A 348 14.98 6.49 -7.71
CA GLY A 348 16.42 6.62 -7.42
C GLY A 348 17.11 5.35 -6.93
N ILE A 349 16.42 4.20 -6.88
CA ILE A 349 17.04 2.88 -6.76
C ILE A 349 17.21 2.32 -8.18
N ASP A 350 18.41 1.83 -8.49
CA ASP A 350 18.67 1.08 -9.72
C ASP A 350 18.22 -0.37 -9.52
N LEU A 351 17.16 -0.76 -10.23
CA LEU A 351 16.58 -2.09 -10.14
C LEU A 351 17.13 -2.99 -11.24
N SER A 352 17.66 -4.13 -10.85
CA SER A 352 17.96 -5.24 -11.76
C SER A 352 17.07 -6.44 -11.46
N PHE A 353 16.98 -7.33 -12.44
CA PHE A 353 16.24 -8.56 -12.33
C PHE A 353 17.06 -9.66 -12.99
N ASP A 354 17.23 -10.76 -12.28
CA ASP A 354 17.70 -12.01 -12.84
C ASP A 354 16.75 -13.14 -12.47
N GLN A 355 16.93 -14.24 -13.20
CA GLN A 355 16.10 -15.41 -13.04
C GLN A 355 16.91 -16.67 -13.23
N GLN A 356 16.57 -17.67 -12.41
CA GLN A 356 17.08 -19.00 -12.57
C GLN A 356 16.00 -20.05 -12.31
N ASN A 357 16.14 -21.17 -13.03
CA ASN A 357 15.28 -22.32 -12.85
C ASN A 357 15.94 -23.32 -11.90
N LEU A 358 15.23 -23.62 -10.83
CA LEU A 358 15.59 -24.61 -9.83
C LEU A 358 14.81 -25.92 -10.11
N PRO A 359 15.39 -27.10 -9.86
CA PRO A 359 14.66 -28.36 -10.00
C PRO A 359 13.57 -28.46 -8.92
N TYR A 360 12.32 -28.67 -9.34
CA TYR A 360 11.22 -29.01 -8.41
C TYR A 360 11.20 -30.51 -8.10
N ASP A 361 12.19 -30.95 -7.34
CA ASP A 361 12.31 -32.33 -6.85
C ASP A 361 12.80 -32.38 -5.39
N GLY A 362 13.11 -33.58 -4.89
CA GLY A 362 13.72 -33.78 -3.58
C GLY A 362 13.02 -33.05 -2.43
N GLU A 363 13.81 -32.26 -1.70
CA GLU A 363 13.38 -31.50 -0.52
C GLU A 363 12.42 -30.36 -0.87
N ALA A 364 12.64 -29.64 -1.99
CA ALA A 364 11.77 -28.56 -2.43
C ALA A 364 10.34 -29.07 -2.70
N LYS A 365 10.24 -30.20 -3.41
CA LYS A 365 8.96 -30.87 -3.63
C LYS A 365 8.35 -31.38 -2.32
N ARG A 366 9.13 -32.07 -1.49
CA ARG A 366 8.65 -32.62 -0.21
C ARG A 366 8.09 -31.53 0.70
N CYS A 367 8.81 -30.41 0.86
CA CYS A 367 8.39 -29.33 1.75
C CYS A 367 7.09 -28.65 1.32
N VAL A 368 6.86 -28.48 0.02
CA VAL A 368 5.56 -28.01 -0.50
C VAL A 368 4.46 -29.03 -0.22
N GLU A 369 4.70 -30.31 -0.56
CA GLU A 369 3.68 -31.35 -0.34
C GLU A 369 3.33 -31.55 1.15
N ASP A 370 4.31 -31.44 2.03
CA ASP A 370 4.13 -31.55 3.48
C ASP A 370 3.42 -30.30 4.02
N TRP A 371 3.75 -29.10 3.54
CA TRP A 371 3.02 -27.87 3.88
C TRP A 371 1.52 -27.99 3.55
N LEU A 372 1.20 -28.50 2.35
CA LEU A 372 -0.19 -28.71 1.92
C LEU A 372 -0.93 -29.79 2.74
N ARG A 373 -0.21 -30.62 3.49
CA ARG A 373 -0.76 -31.62 4.42
C ARG A 373 -0.73 -31.15 5.88
N ASP A 374 -0.35 -29.91 6.13
CA ASP A 374 -0.12 -29.36 7.47
C ASP A 374 0.93 -30.16 8.26
N VAL A 375 2.03 -30.51 7.60
CA VAL A 375 3.16 -31.27 8.14
C VAL A 375 4.45 -30.46 8.01
N SER A 376 5.25 -30.39 9.07
CA SER A 376 6.57 -29.77 9.02
C SER A 376 7.55 -30.70 8.32
N CYS A 377 8.21 -30.22 7.26
CA CYS A 377 9.24 -30.97 6.55
C CYS A 377 10.60 -30.98 7.27
N TYR A 378 10.71 -30.19 8.35
CA TYR A 378 11.86 -30.04 9.24
C TYR A 378 11.44 -30.10 10.72
N PRO A 379 10.91 -31.26 11.19
CA PRO A 379 10.35 -31.39 12.53
C PRO A 379 11.36 -31.12 13.65
N GLU A 380 12.66 -31.25 13.37
CA GLU A 380 13.75 -30.95 14.32
C GLU A 380 13.81 -29.47 14.74
N THR A 381 13.21 -28.57 13.95
CA THR A 381 13.20 -27.13 14.25
C THR A 381 12.09 -26.72 15.23
N ASN A 382 11.10 -27.60 15.46
CA ASN A 382 9.84 -27.30 16.16
C ASN A 382 9.05 -26.12 15.57
N LEU A 383 9.38 -25.67 14.35
CA LEU A 383 8.63 -24.65 13.64
C LEU A 383 7.41 -25.27 12.94
N PRO A 384 6.31 -24.51 12.79
CA PRO A 384 5.08 -25.03 12.19
C PRO A 384 5.27 -25.32 10.70
N PRO A 385 4.34 -26.09 10.08
CA PRO A 385 4.36 -26.39 8.64
C PRO A 385 4.48 -25.15 7.75
N PHE A 386 3.99 -24.00 8.22
CA PHE A 386 4.09 -22.74 7.49
C PHE A 386 5.53 -22.23 7.31
N ALA A 387 6.46 -22.66 8.16
CA ALA A 387 7.88 -22.35 8.03
C ALA A 387 8.62 -23.23 7.00
N ASN A 388 7.96 -24.24 6.42
CA ASN A 388 8.60 -25.20 5.50
C ASN A 388 9.31 -24.49 4.34
N MET A 389 8.63 -23.52 3.73
CA MET A 389 9.15 -22.81 2.57
C MET A 389 10.38 -21.96 2.92
N PHE A 390 10.33 -21.27 4.06
CA PHE A 390 11.47 -20.53 4.59
C PHE A 390 12.65 -21.44 4.89
N LEU A 391 12.44 -22.53 5.62
CA LEU A 391 13.51 -23.43 6.03
C LEU A 391 14.17 -24.13 4.84
N GLN A 392 13.38 -24.51 3.85
CA GLN A 392 13.90 -25.09 2.61
C GLN A 392 14.76 -24.08 1.86
N ASN A 393 14.21 -22.90 1.59
CA ASN A 393 14.89 -21.89 0.79
C ASN A 393 16.09 -21.28 1.52
N LYS A 394 16.09 -21.24 2.85
CA LYS A 394 17.26 -20.88 3.66
C LYS A 394 18.44 -21.82 3.41
N ARG A 395 18.22 -23.11 3.09
CA ARG A 395 19.29 -24.05 2.72
C ARG A 395 19.81 -23.83 1.31
N GLU A 396 19.02 -23.18 0.47
CA GLU A 396 19.36 -22.83 -0.92
C GLU A 396 19.94 -21.42 -1.02
N ILE A 397 19.94 -20.64 0.06
CA ILE A 397 20.24 -19.19 0.01
C ILE A 397 21.63 -18.90 -0.55
N ASP A 398 22.65 -19.67 -0.18
CA ASP A 398 24.02 -19.53 -0.69
C ASP A 398 24.14 -19.86 -2.18
N ARG A 399 23.18 -20.61 -2.73
CA ARG A 399 23.13 -20.96 -4.15
C ARG A 399 22.40 -19.88 -4.95
N VAL A 400 21.41 -19.22 -4.35
CA VAL A 400 20.58 -18.25 -5.05
C VAL A 400 21.14 -16.83 -5.00
N LEU A 401 21.71 -16.42 -3.87
CA LEU A 401 22.41 -15.14 -3.75
C LEU A 401 23.75 -15.19 -4.52
N ASP A 402 23.70 -14.97 -5.83
CA ASP A 402 24.80 -15.22 -6.75
C ASP A 402 25.49 -13.95 -7.27
N ASP A 403 25.00 -12.79 -6.83
CA ASP A 403 25.51 -11.50 -7.25
C ASP A 403 26.87 -11.14 -6.65
N GLN A 404 27.36 -11.92 -5.67
CA GLN A 404 28.68 -11.75 -5.03
C GLN A 404 28.88 -10.35 -4.42
N GLY A 405 27.79 -9.72 -3.95
CA GLY A 405 27.82 -8.38 -3.35
C GLY A 405 28.00 -7.24 -4.36
N LYS A 406 27.58 -7.43 -5.62
CA LYS A 406 27.56 -6.36 -6.64
C LYS A 406 26.46 -5.33 -6.43
N VAL A 407 25.38 -5.72 -5.74
CA VAL A 407 24.25 -4.86 -5.38
C VAL A 407 24.21 -4.63 -3.88
N ASP A 408 23.56 -3.55 -3.45
CA ASP A 408 23.39 -3.22 -2.03
C ASP A 408 22.38 -4.14 -1.35
N TYR A 409 21.38 -4.58 -2.11
CA TYR A 409 20.35 -5.50 -1.64
C TYR A 409 19.94 -6.48 -2.75
N GLU A 410 19.85 -7.75 -2.40
CA GLU A 410 19.38 -8.81 -3.28
C GLU A 410 18.15 -9.42 -2.61
N LEU A 411 17.00 -9.36 -3.29
CA LEU A 411 15.72 -9.85 -2.79
C LEU A 411 15.45 -11.25 -3.33
N PRO A 412 15.51 -12.30 -2.49
CA PRO A 412 15.19 -13.66 -2.93
C PRO A 412 13.68 -13.81 -3.14
N ILE A 413 13.30 -14.14 -4.37
CA ILE A 413 11.93 -14.43 -4.78
C ILE A 413 11.86 -15.90 -5.19
N PHE A 414 11.05 -16.70 -4.53
CA PHE A 414 10.91 -18.13 -4.82
C PHE A 414 9.56 -18.43 -5.47
N ASN A 415 9.60 -18.70 -6.76
CA ASN A 415 8.43 -19.09 -7.53
C ASN A 415 8.30 -20.62 -7.57
N TYR A 416 7.09 -21.12 -7.37
CA TYR A 416 6.78 -22.54 -7.42
C TYR A 416 5.79 -22.79 -8.54
N ALA A 417 6.31 -23.13 -9.73
CA ALA A 417 5.49 -23.48 -10.87
C ALA A 417 5.25 -24.99 -10.89
N MET A 418 4.04 -25.42 -10.57
CA MET A 418 3.74 -26.85 -10.38
C MET A 418 2.45 -27.28 -11.04
N THR A 419 2.33 -28.58 -11.32
CA THR A 419 1.09 -29.15 -11.89
C THR A 419 0.02 -29.44 -10.83
N GLN A 420 0.34 -29.25 -9.55
CA GLN A 420 -0.62 -29.47 -8.46
C GLN A 420 -1.72 -28.40 -8.50
N GLU A 421 -2.96 -28.85 -8.41
CA GLU A 421 -4.14 -27.98 -8.33
C GLU A 421 -4.57 -27.78 -6.86
N ASN A 422 -5.42 -26.78 -6.64
CA ASN A 422 -5.97 -26.38 -5.35
C ASN A 422 -4.89 -25.91 -4.36
N LEU A 423 -3.91 -25.17 -4.88
CA LEU A 423 -3.00 -24.41 -4.04
C LEU A 423 -3.81 -23.34 -3.28
N PRO A 424 -3.45 -23.05 -2.02
CA PRO A 424 -4.25 -22.16 -1.19
C PRO A 424 -4.12 -20.71 -1.62
N TRP A 425 -2.97 -20.27 -2.14
CA TRP A 425 -2.67 -18.86 -2.43
C TRP A 425 -1.82 -18.66 -3.69
N LEU A 426 -1.85 -17.43 -4.22
CA LEU A 426 -1.03 -16.99 -5.36
C LEU A 426 0.38 -16.58 -4.93
N GLY A 427 0.51 -15.91 -3.78
CA GLY A 427 1.80 -15.49 -3.24
C GLY A 427 1.69 -15.07 -1.76
N TYR A 428 2.85 -14.79 -1.17
CA TYR A 428 2.99 -14.03 0.08
C TYR A 428 4.43 -13.51 0.26
N ALA A 429 4.59 -12.33 0.84
CA ALA A 429 5.84 -11.93 1.50
C ALA A 429 5.92 -12.57 2.89
N GLY A 430 6.94 -13.39 3.13
CA GLY A 430 7.04 -14.18 4.35
C GLY A 430 8.02 -13.63 5.38
N ASP A 431 7.74 -13.93 6.66
CA ASP A 431 8.67 -13.63 7.76
C ASP A 431 9.95 -14.48 7.66
N ASN A 432 11.07 -13.90 8.10
CA ASN A 432 12.26 -14.63 8.45
C ASN A 432 12.05 -15.34 9.79
N TRP A 433 11.74 -16.63 9.74
CA TRP A 433 11.46 -17.43 10.94
C TRP A 433 12.65 -17.63 11.89
N SER A 434 13.82 -17.11 11.56
CA SER A 434 14.96 -17.11 12.48
C SER A 434 14.97 -15.89 13.39
N ASP A 435 14.46 -14.75 12.92
CA ASP A 435 14.61 -13.48 13.61
C ASP A 435 13.43 -12.50 13.49
N GLY A 436 12.35 -12.84 12.79
CA GLY A 436 11.16 -11.99 12.63
C GLY A 436 11.36 -10.76 11.75
N SER A 437 12.48 -10.65 11.02
CA SER A 437 12.67 -9.66 9.95
C SER A 437 11.93 -10.08 8.66
N PRO A 438 11.84 -9.20 7.64
CA PRO A 438 11.34 -9.59 6.32
C PRO A 438 12.18 -10.75 5.77
N GLY A 439 11.51 -11.82 5.34
CA GLY A 439 12.12 -13.03 4.83
C GLY A 439 12.27 -13.02 3.32
N TYR A 440 11.53 -13.90 2.66
CA TYR A 440 11.55 -14.07 1.20
C TYR A 440 10.16 -13.81 0.62
N VAL A 441 10.10 -13.53 -0.67
CA VAL A 441 8.84 -13.51 -1.42
C VAL A 441 8.58 -14.88 -2.01
N TYR A 442 7.35 -15.37 -1.93
CA TYR A 442 6.95 -16.66 -2.49
C TYR A 442 5.78 -16.46 -3.45
N ASN A 443 5.84 -17.11 -4.62
CA ASN A 443 4.74 -17.12 -5.58
C ASN A 443 4.45 -18.54 -6.03
N TRP A 444 3.20 -18.83 -6.38
CA TRP A 444 2.77 -20.11 -6.93
C TRP A 444 2.04 -19.95 -8.24
N LEU A 445 2.34 -20.86 -9.17
CA LEU A 445 1.62 -20.94 -10.42
C LEU A 445 1.29 -22.39 -10.74
N SER A 446 0.10 -22.58 -11.29
CA SER A 446 -0.36 -23.86 -11.79
C SER A 446 -1.20 -23.68 -13.05
N PRO A 447 -1.43 -24.75 -13.84
CA PRO A 447 -2.37 -24.70 -14.96
C PRO A 447 -3.78 -24.22 -14.54
N GLN A 448 -4.19 -24.51 -13.30
CA GLN A 448 -5.47 -24.05 -12.76
C GLN A 448 -5.50 -22.53 -12.59
N TYR A 449 -4.46 -21.94 -12.02
CA TYR A 449 -4.35 -20.49 -11.83
C TYR A 449 -4.29 -19.74 -13.17
N VAL A 450 -3.51 -20.25 -14.12
CA VAL A 450 -3.51 -19.72 -15.49
C VAL A 450 -4.89 -19.85 -16.13
N GLY A 451 -5.59 -20.97 -15.91
CA GLY A 451 -6.97 -21.14 -16.36
C GLY A 451 -7.97 -20.16 -15.72
N TRP A 452 -7.63 -19.58 -14.56
CA TRP A 452 -8.37 -18.50 -13.89
C TRP A 452 -7.88 -17.10 -14.28
N GLY A 453 -6.82 -17.00 -15.08
CA GLY A 453 -6.26 -15.77 -15.60
C GLY A 453 -5.05 -15.22 -14.84
N TYR A 454 -4.46 -15.96 -13.91
CA TYR A 454 -3.30 -15.48 -13.14
C TYR A 454 -1.97 -15.88 -13.79
N GLY A 455 -1.00 -14.97 -13.76
CA GLY A 455 0.43 -15.24 -13.96
C GLY A 455 1.26 -14.90 -12.72
N PHE A 456 2.59 -14.87 -12.86
CA PHE A 456 3.49 -14.50 -11.77
C PHE A 456 3.68 -12.99 -11.63
N THR A 457 3.55 -12.21 -12.72
CA THR A 457 4.03 -10.83 -12.77
C THR A 457 3.32 -9.94 -11.75
N SER A 458 1.99 -9.89 -11.78
CA SER A 458 1.19 -9.05 -10.88
C SER A 458 1.31 -9.50 -9.42
N THR A 459 1.31 -10.82 -9.17
CA THR A 459 1.55 -11.38 -7.83
C THR A 459 2.92 -11.00 -7.30
N MET A 460 3.97 -11.12 -8.12
CA MET A 460 5.32 -10.76 -7.69
C MET A 460 5.44 -9.28 -7.34
N ILE A 461 4.84 -8.39 -8.14
CA ILE A 461 4.82 -6.95 -7.86
C ILE A 461 4.12 -6.68 -6.52
N HIS A 462 2.95 -7.28 -6.29
CA HIS A 462 2.20 -7.20 -5.05
C HIS A 462 3.02 -7.65 -3.82
N GLU A 463 3.60 -8.85 -3.88
CA GLU A 463 4.33 -9.40 -2.73
C GLU A 463 5.65 -8.68 -2.46
N VAL A 464 6.35 -8.22 -3.51
CA VAL A 464 7.52 -7.34 -3.31
C VAL A 464 7.08 -6.02 -2.68
N GLY A 465 5.89 -5.51 -3.03
CA GLY A 465 5.25 -4.35 -2.37
C GLY A 465 5.14 -4.52 -0.85
N HIS A 466 4.65 -5.68 -0.39
CA HIS A 466 4.66 -5.99 1.04
C HIS A 466 6.06 -6.01 1.63
N HIS A 467 6.99 -6.70 0.96
CA HIS A 467 8.38 -6.84 1.42
C HIS A 467 9.06 -5.49 1.64
N ILE A 468 8.77 -4.49 0.80
CA ILE A 468 9.29 -3.13 0.95
C ILE A 468 8.48 -2.25 1.92
N GLY A 469 7.41 -2.78 2.52
CA GLY A 469 6.69 -2.18 3.63
C GLY A 469 5.26 -1.72 3.33
N LEU A 470 4.75 -1.89 2.11
CA LEU A 470 3.37 -1.52 1.79
C LEU A 470 2.36 -2.50 2.41
N THR A 471 1.17 -2.01 2.74
CA THR A 471 0.04 -2.80 3.24
C THR A 471 -1.05 -2.91 2.20
N HIS A 472 -1.96 -3.86 2.39
CA HIS A 472 -3.21 -3.82 1.68
C HIS A 472 -4.01 -2.56 2.06
N PRO A 473 -4.89 -2.07 1.17
CA PRO A 473 -5.78 -0.97 1.50
C PRO A 473 -7.02 -1.40 2.32
N HIS A 474 -7.09 -2.66 2.78
CA HIS A 474 -8.23 -3.22 3.52
C HIS A 474 -7.91 -3.78 4.92
N ASP A 475 -6.64 -3.86 5.29
CA ASP A 475 -6.18 -4.21 6.62
C ASP A 475 -5.21 -3.15 7.14
N GLY A 476 -4.92 -3.16 8.44
CA GLY A 476 -4.02 -2.17 9.01
C GLY A 476 -4.21 -1.94 10.50
N TYR A 477 -3.69 -0.82 10.98
CA TYR A 477 -3.70 -0.45 12.40
C TYR A 477 -4.61 0.74 12.67
N ASP A 478 -5.57 0.56 13.57
CA ASP A 478 -6.45 1.62 14.03
C ASP A 478 -5.90 2.27 15.30
N GLY A 479 -5.35 3.47 15.16
CA GLY A 479 -4.72 4.21 16.26
C GLY A 479 -5.68 4.64 17.38
N ILE A 480 -7.00 4.70 17.13
CA ILE A 480 -7.98 5.02 18.17
C ILE A 480 -8.30 3.80 19.02
N THR A 481 -8.41 2.60 18.41
CA THR A 481 -8.66 1.38 19.20
C THR A 481 -7.37 0.73 19.72
N GLY A 482 -6.22 1.09 19.15
CA GLY A 482 -4.94 0.47 19.44
C GLY A 482 -4.86 -0.97 18.93
N LYS A 483 -5.55 -1.30 17.84
CA LYS A 483 -5.66 -2.68 17.34
C LYS A 483 -5.40 -2.76 15.85
N PHE A 484 -4.78 -3.87 15.45
CA PHE A 484 -4.82 -4.35 14.08
C PHE A 484 -6.26 -4.76 13.71
N PHE A 485 -6.65 -4.51 12.46
CA PHE A 485 -7.92 -4.95 11.90
C PHE A 485 -7.69 -5.64 10.55
N GLU A 486 -8.58 -6.57 10.26
CA GLU A 486 -8.71 -7.28 8.98
C GLU A 486 -10.13 -7.05 8.45
N PRO A 487 -10.42 -7.27 7.17
CA PRO A 487 -11.73 -7.01 6.58
C PRO A 487 -12.73 -8.14 6.86
N THR A 488 -12.96 -8.43 8.15
CA THR A 488 -13.88 -9.44 8.67
C THR A 488 -14.75 -8.88 9.80
N GLY A 489 -15.90 -9.51 10.07
CA GLY A 489 -16.77 -9.16 11.19
C GLY A 489 -17.08 -7.66 11.26
N PRO A 490 -16.74 -6.95 12.35
CA PRO A 490 -17.05 -5.52 12.50
C PRO A 490 -16.33 -4.59 11.51
N TYR A 491 -15.33 -5.09 10.78
CA TYR A 491 -14.53 -4.34 9.81
C TYR A 491 -14.71 -4.84 8.37
N TYR A 492 -15.68 -5.71 8.08
CA TYR A 492 -15.88 -6.27 6.74
C TYR A 492 -15.98 -5.21 5.62
N PHE A 493 -16.57 -4.06 5.91
CA PHE A 493 -16.63 -2.91 4.99
C PHE A 493 -15.25 -2.39 4.55
N ALA A 494 -14.15 -2.76 5.22
CA ALA A 494 -12.79 -2.35 4.86
C ALA A 494 -12.35 -2.86 3.48
N TRP A 495 -13.01 -3.91 2.95
CA TRP A 495 -12.85 -4.32 1.55
C TRP A 495 -13.10 -3.19 0.53
N LEU A 496 -13.80 -2.11 0.90
CA LEU A 496 -13.95 -0.93 0.05
C LEU A 496 -12.61 -0.22 -0.25
N GLY A 497 -11.57 -0.43 0.55
CA GLY A 497 -10.25 0.13 0.26
C GLY A 497 -9.57 -0.48 -0.96
N ASP A 498 -9.91 -1.72 -1.30
CA ASP A 498 -9.40 -2.37 -2.52
C ASP A 498 -9.85 -1.65 -3.78
N GLU A 499 -10.93 -0.90 -3.71
CA GLU A 499 -11.39 -0.02 -4.79
C GLU A 499 -10.54 1.26 -4.82
N SER A 500 -9.23 1.06 -5.00
CA SER A 500 -8.18 2.05 -5.19
C SER A 500 -7.22 1.59 -6.29
N ASN A 501 -6.56 2.55 -6.95
CA ASN A 501 -5.60 2.32 -8.03
C ASN A 501 -4.28 1.78 -7.46
N SER A 502 -4.28 0.55 -6.98
CA SER A 502 -3.13 -0.07 -6.32
C SER A 502 -3.08 -1.56 -6.60
N VAL A 503 -1.91 -2.07 -6.97
CA VAL A 503 -1.61 -3.49 -7.06
C VAL A 503 -1.73 -4.19 -5.70
N MET A 504 -1.70 -3.44 -4.59
CA MET A 504 -1.90 -3.96 -3.24
C MET A 504 -3.36 -4.33 -2.94
N ASN A 505 -4.30 -4.16 -3.87
CA ASN A 505 -5.67 -4.65 -3.70
C ASN A 505 -5.84 -6.12 -4.14
N TYR A 506 -6.95 -6.75 -3.78
CA TYR A 506 -7.32 -8.09 -4.24
C TYR A 506 -8.37 -8.09 -5.36
N LEU A 507 -8.65 -6.94 -5.98
CA LEU A 507 -9.57 -6.84 -7.12
C LEU A 507 -8.94 -7.31 -8.42
N GLN A 508 -7.61 -7.23 -8.55
CA GLN A 508 -6.88 -7.68 -9.76
C GLN A 508 -7.34 -6.89 -11.00
N ILE A 509 -7.50 -5.58 -10.84
CA ILE A 509 -7.91 -4.65 -11.92
C ILE A 509 -6.85 -3.56 -12.14
N ASN A 510 -5.71 -3.69 -11.46
CA ASN A 510 -4.56 -2.80 -11.49
C ASN A 510 -3.26 -3.56 -11.18
N THR A 511 -2.16 -3.12 -11.75
CA THR A 511 -0.78 -3.65 -11.59
C THR A 511 0.17 -2.55 -11.12
N ASP A 512 -0.26 -1.28 -11.19
CA ASP A 512 0.50 -0.12 -10.72
C ASP A 512 0.35 0.10 -9.22
N PHE A 513 1.33 0.80 -8.64
CA PHE A 513 1.22 1.34 -7.29
C PHE A 513 0.54 2.71 -7.30
N GLY A 514 -0.40 2.92 -6.39
CA GLY A 514 -1.17 4.15 -6.32
C GLY A 514 -0.40 5.32 -5.72
N GLN A 515 -0.97 6.53 -5.86
CA GLN A 515 -0.43 7.73 -5.24
C GLN A 515 -0.37 7.59 -3.70
N PHE A 516 -1.31 6.85 -3.10
CA PHE A 516 -1.30 6.56 -1.68
C PHE A 516 -0.15 5.63 -1.28
N ASP A 517 0.20 4.64 -2.11
CA ASP A 517 1.35 3.76 -1.87
C ASP A 517 2.65 4.54 -1.93
N GLN A 518 2.83 5.35 -2.99
CA GLN A 518 3.99 6.21 -3.17
C GLN A 518 4.18 7.19 -2.00
N ASP A 519 3.09 7.87 -1.59
CA ASP A 519 3.12 8.81 -0.48
C ASP A 519 3.51 8.12 0.85
N ASN A 520 2.89 6.98 1.18
CA ASN A 520 3.20 6.26 2.42
C ASN A 520 4.63 5.74 2.43
N LEU A 521 5.08 5.10 1.34
CA LEU A 521 6.43 4.55 1.27
C LEU A 521 7.49 5.65 1.33
N ALA A 522 7.27 6.79 0.68
CA ALA A 522 8.17 7.94 0.76
C ALA A 522 8.32 8.44 2.21
N ARG A 523 7.22 8.53 2.97
CA ARG A 523 7.26 8.88 4.41
C ARG A 523 8.00 7.84 5.24
N PHE A 524 7.73 6.55 5.03
CA PHE A 524 8.38 5.46 5.76
C PHE A 524 9.89 5.45 5.50
N ARG A 525 10.31 5.57 4.24
CA ARG A 525 11.73 5.66 3.86
C ARG A 525 12.41 6.89 4.45
N ALA A 526 11.75 8.04 4.43
CA ALA A 526 12.31 9.25 5.04
C ALA A 526 12.56 9.08 6.55
N ALA A 527 11.60 8.46 7.26
CA ALA A 527 11.76 8.18 8.69
C ALA A 527 12.92 7.21 8.94
N ALA A 528 12.96 6.08 8.22
CA ALA A 528 14.03 5.08 8.32
C ALA A 528 15.43 5.64 8.05
N LEU A 529 15.56 6.52 7.04
CA LEU A 529 16.83 7.17 6.71
C LEU A 529 17.29 8.13 7.80
N ILE A 530 16.37 8.86 8.45
CA ILE A 530 16.70 9.77 9.54
C ILE A 530 17.03 9.00 10.82
N GLU A 531 16.34 7.89 11.08
CA GLU A 531 16.72 6.97 12.16
C GLU A 531 18.16 6.49 11.98
N ALA A 532 18.50 6.00 10.77
CA ALA A 532 19.85 5.56 10.46
C ALA A 532 20.88 6.70 10.58
N ALA A 533 20.53 7.92 10.15
CA ALA A 533 21.37 9.10 10.28
C ALA A 533 21.62 9.47 11.75
N ASN A 534 20.57 9.44 12.59
CA ASN A 534 20.66 9.70 14.02
C ASN A 534 21.55 8.64 14.71
N ALA A 535 21.33 7.36 14.43
CA ALA A 535 22.14 6.28 15.00
C ALA A 535 23.62 6.43 14.64
N LEU A 536 23.94 6.62 13.35
CA LEU A 536 25.32 6.79 12.91
C LEU A 536 25.95 8.05 13.50
N ALA A 537 25.21 9.15 13.59
CA ALA A 537 25.72 10.39 14.19
C ALA A 537 26.13 10.22 15.66
N ALA A 538 25.50 9.32 16.43
CA ALA A 538 25.93 9.04 17.79
C ALA A 538 27.34 8.43 17.82
N ASP A 539 27.60 7.46 16.95
CA ASP A 539 28.92 6.83 16.82
C ASP A 539 29.97 7.84 16.36
N VAL A 540 29.62 8.71 15.40
CA VAL A 540 30.49 9.81 14.95
C VAL A 540 30.91 10.69 16.11
N LEU A 541 29.97 11.07 16.98
CA LEU A 541 30.26 11.94 18.12
C LEU A 541 31.01 11.23 19.25
N ALA A 542 30.92 9.91 19.33
CA ALA A 542 31.71 9.09 20.26
C ALA A 542 33.16 8.88 19.78
N SER A 543 33.45 9.11 18.49
CA SER A 543 34.80 8.95 17.92
C SER A 543 35.79 10.00 18.46
N PRO A 544 37.07 9.64 18.68
CA PRO A 544 38.14 10.61 18.98
C PRO A 544 38.44 11.58 17.82
N HIS A 545 37.81 11.39 16.65
CA HIS A 545 37.95 12.24 15.46
C HIS A 545 36.64 12.91 15.05
N ALA A 546 35.69 13.04 15.98
CA ALA A 546 34.38 13.67 15.75
C ALA A 546 34.48 15.09 15.16
N ASP A 547 35.54 15.84 15.52
CA ASP A 547 35.80 17.19 15.04
C ASP A 547 35.88 17.29 13.51
N ARG A 548 36.34 16.22 12.85
CA ARG A 548 36.45 16.14 11.39
C ARG A 548 35.11 16.02 10.68
N ALA A 549 34.07 15.62 11.40
CA ALA A 549 32.74 15.36 10.87
C ALA A 549 31.75 16.52 11.10
N TYR A 550 32.10 17.51 11.93
CA TYR A 550 31.16 18.55 12.36
C TYR A 550 30.50 19.32 11.21
N ALA A 551 31.23 19.60 10.13
CA ALA A 551 30.66 20.26 8.97
C ALA A 551 29.59 19.41 8.27
N ASP A 552 29.81 18.09 8.16
CA ASP A 552 28.85 17.18 7.52
C ASP A 552 27.65 16.90 8.43
N LEU A 553 27.85 16.80 9.75
CA LEU A 553 26.74 16.70 10.71
C LEU A 553 25.86 17.95 10.72
N LEU A 554 26.45 19.15 10.62
CA LEU A 554 25.69 20.40 10.47
C LEU A 554 24.94 20.46 9.14
N ARG A 555 25.51 19.91 8.06
CA ARG A 555 24.80 19.78 6.78
C ARG A 555 23.62 18.82 6.90
N ALA A 556 23.80 17.66 7.53
CA ALA A 556 22.73 16.71 7.79
C ALA A 556 21.61 17.33 8.62
N ASP A 557 21.95 18.08 9.67
CA ASP A 557 21.01 18.84 10.49
C ASP A 557 20.13 19.78 9.65
N GLN A 558 20.75 20.57 8.76
CA GLN A 558 20.04 21.48 7.85
C GLN A 558 19.15 20.72 6.85
N LEU A 559 19.61 19.58 6.34
CA LEU A 559 18.83 18.73 5.43
C LEU A 559 17.62 18.13 6.14
N ILE A 560 17.75 17.64 7.38
CA ILE A 560 16.62 17.16 8.19
C ILE A 560 15.63 18.29 8.48
N GLY A 561 16.10 19.52 8.70
CA GLY A 561 15.23 20.70 8.77
C GLY A 561 14.39 20.89 7.50
N GLN A 562 15.00 20.69 6.33
CA GLN A 562 14.29 20.75 5.04
C GLN A 562 13.36 19.56 4.83
N VAL A 563 13.71 18.34 5.27
CA VAL A 563 12.78 17.19 5.30
C VAL A 563 11.51 17.58 6.03
N LYS A 564 11.62 18.14 7.25
CA LYS A 564 10.46 18.54 8.05
C LYS A 564 9.62 19.64 7.37
N ALA A 565 10.25 20.53 6.62
CA ALA A 565 9.53 21.54 5.84
C ALA A 565 8.77 20.92 4.65
N ARG A 566 9.40 20.02 3.88
CA ARG A 566 8.78 19.36 2.71
C ARG A 566 7.71 18.35 3.08
N LEU A 567 8.02 17.55 4.10
CA LEU A 567 7.20 17.32 5.28
C LEU A 567 5.79 17.95 5.27
N ALA A 568 5.77 19.13 5.86
CA ALA A 568 4.59 19.95 6.08
C ALA A 568 3.96 20.49 4.78
N ASP A 569 4.72 20.55 3.67
CA ASP A 569 4.23 20.95 2.36
C ASP A 569 3.62 19.77 1.55
N HIS A 570 3.67 18.54 2.08
CA HIS A 570 3.20 17.31 1.43
C HIS A 570 3.95 16.96 0.12
N GLU A 571 5.21 17.38 0.02
CA GLU A 571 6.14 17.05 -1.06
C GLU A 571 6.93 15.78 -0.69
N TYR A 572 6.27 14.62 -0.67
CA TYR A 572 6.83 13.40 -0.10
C TYR A 572 8.04 12.83 -0.85
N ASP A 573 8.07 12.90 -2.18
CA ASP A 573 9.25 12.48 -2.96
C ASP A 573 10.50 13.28 -2.57
N VAL A 574 10.34 14.60 -2.46
CA VAL A 574 11.41 15.52 -2.07
C VAL A 574 11.80 15.30 -0.60
N THR A 575 10.83 15.01 0.26
CA THR A 575 11.06 14.64 1.67
C THR A 575 12.00 13.44 1.77
N ARG A 576 11.73 12.39 1.00
CA ARG A 576 12.57 11.19 0.92
C ARG A 576 13.96 11.49 0.34
N GLU A 577 14.05 12.24 -0.76
CA GLU A 577 15.34 12.62 -1.37
C GLU A 577 16.24 13.42 -0.41
N LEU A 578 15.66 14.33 0.38
CA LEU A 578 16.39 15.11 1.36
C LEU A 578 16.84 14.24 2.54
N ALA A 579 16.04 13.26 2.95
CA ALA A 579 16.41 12.30 3.99
C ALA A 579 17.59 11.43 3.55
N ASP A 580 17.60 10.99 2.28
CA ASP A 580 18.73 10.26 1.69
C ASP A 580 20.01 11.11 1.70
N GLN A 581 19.91 12.37 1.25
CA GLN A 581 21.05 13.31 1.30
C GLN A 581 21.52 13.58 2.74
N ALA A 582 20.62 13.62 3.72
CA ALA A 582 20.97 13.80 5.12
C ALA A 582 21.76 12.60 5.64
N TYR A 583 21.31 11.39 5.35
CA TYR A 583 22.03 10.15 5.68
C TYR A 583 23.41 10.13 5.01
N ALA A 584 23.50 10.42 3.71
CA ALA A 584 24.75 10.46 2.97
C ALA A 584 25.75 11.48 3.56
N ALA A 585 25.26 12.63 4.06
CA ALA A 585 26.11 13.60 4.75
C ALA A 585 26.65 13.04 6.08
N VAL A 586 25.82 12.38 6.89
CA VAL A 586 26.30 11.71 8.13
C VAL A 586 27.31 10.62 7.80
N ALA A 587 27.06 9.80 6.78
CA ALA A 587 27.98 8.75 6.33
C ALA A 587 29.34 9.30 5.89
N GLU A 588 29.35 10.44 5.19
CA GLU A 588 30.60 11.13 4.84
C GLU A 588 31.34 11.66 6.08
N GLY A 589 30.62 12.24 7.03
CA GLY A 589 31.18 12.63 8.33
C GLY A 589 31.78 11.44 9.08
N ALA A 590 31.09 10.31 9.09
CA ALA A 590 31.54 9.08 9.72
C ALA A 590 32.86 8.57 9.13
N ARG A 591 32.98 8.54 7.79
CA ARG A 591 34.23 8.20 7.11
C ARG A 591 35.39 9.13 7.54
N LYS A 592 35.14 10.44 7.64
CA LYS A 592 36.16 11.42 8.10
C LYS A 592 36.55 11.23 9.58
N ALA A 593 35.59 10.81 10.41
CA ALA A 593 35.81 10.44 11.80
C ALA A 593 36.43 9.04 11.99
N GLY A 594 36.74 8.33 10.91
CA GLY A 594 37.38 7.01 10.94
C GLY A 594 36.43 5.86 11.28
N ILE A 595 35.12 6.06 11.13
CA ILE A 595 34.11 5.03 11.30
C ILE A 595 33.89 4.32 9.96
N ASP A 596 33.87 3.00 10.03
CA ASP A 596 33.52 2.14 8.91
C ASP A 596 32.00 2.05 8.81
N VAL A 597 31.43 2.76 7.84
CA VAL A 597 29.98 2.85 7.63
C VAL A 597 29.39 1.49 7.26
N GLN A 598 30.07 0.71 6.42
CA GLN A 598 29.57 -0.61 6.00
C GLN A 598 29.50 -1.56 7.19
N LYS A 599 30.54 -1.53 8.03
CA LYS A 599 30.56 -2.30 9.27
C LYS A 599 29.43 -1.87 10.22
N PHE A 600 29.23 -0.56 10.40
CA PHE A 600 28.14 -0.03 11.21
C PHE A 600 26.77 -0.51 10.70
N GLU A 601 26.54 -0.46 9.38
CA GLU A 601 25.28 -0.91 8.79
C GLU A 601 25.05 -2.41 8.99
N ALA A 602 26.10 -3.22 8.84
CA ALA A 602 26.05 -4.65 9.12
C ALA A 602 25.74 -4.93 10.61
N GLU A 603 26.34 -4.16 11.53
CA GLU A 603 26.08 -4.27 12.97
C GLU A 603 24.64 -3.84 13.32
N GLN A 604 24.15 -2.73 12.76
CA GLN A 604 22.76 -2.30 12.93
C GLN A 604 21.78 -3.34 12.41
N MET A 605 22.01 -3.90 11.22
CA MET A 605 21.17 -4.98 10.69
C MET A 605 21.21 -6.22 11.60
N ALA A 606 22.39 -6.58 12.12
CA ALA A 606 22.52 -7.71 13.04
C ALA A 606 21.83 -7.48 14.39
N GLU A 607 21.94 -6.28 14.97
CA GLU A 607 21.24 -5.91 16.20
C GLU A 607 19.73 -5.87 15.97
N ALA A 608 19.31 -5.25 14.88
CA ALA A 608 17.91 -5.17 14.48
C ALA A 608 17.34 -6.56 14.13
N ARG A 609 18.15 -7.55 13.75
CA ARG A 609 17.74 -8.97 13.67
C ARG A 609 17.71 -9.61 15.06
N ALA A 610 18.74 -9.43 15.88
CA ALA A 610 18.84 -10.05 17.20
C ALA A 610 17.74 -9.60 18.17
N ALA A 611 17.42 -8.31 18.19
CA ALA A 611 16.31 -7.75 18.97
C ALA A 611 14.95 -8.36 18.56
N ARG A 612 14.84 -8.77 17.30
CA ARG A 612 13.61 -9.33 16.73
C ARG A 612 13.51 -10.85 16.93
N ALA A 613 14.63 -11.56 16.92
CA ALA A 613 14.72 -12.99 17.27
C ALA A 613 14.33 -13.30 18.73
N ALA A 614 14.44 -12.33 19.64
CA ALA A 614 14.04 -12.47 21.03
C ALA A 614 12.50 -12.62 21.21
N HIS A 615 11.72 -12.37 20.16
CA HIS A 615 10.27 -12.41 20.17
C HIS A 615 9.74 -13.05 18.87
N PRO A 616 9.77 -14.39 18.76
CA PRO A 616 9.30 -15.09 17.56
C PRO A 616 7.82 -14.75 17.31
N THR A 617 7.48 -14.30 16.11
CA THR A 617 6.10 -14.17 15.66
C THR A 617 5.47 -15.56 15.57
N GLU A 618 4.26 -15.75 16.10
CA GLU A 618 3.32 -16.62 15.38
C GLU A 618 2.92 -15.82 14.14
N PRO A 619 3.17 -16.32 12.93
CA PRO A 619 2.86 -15.58 11.72
C PRO A 619 1.34 -15.36 11.62
N LEU A 620 0.97 -14.34 10.85
CA LEU A 620 -0.31 -14.33 10.17
C LEU A 620 -0.38 -15.60 9.32
N ALA A 621 -1.13 -16.61 9.77
CA ALA A 621 -1.74 -17.48 8.79
C ALA A 621 -2.77 -16.59 8.08
N PRO A 622 -2.62 -16.29 6.79
CA PRO A 622 -3.74 -15.75 6.03
C PRO A 622 -4.86 -16.76 6.22
N ARG A 623 -5.96 -16.36 6.87
CA ARG A 623 -7.17 -17.18 6.81
C ARG A 623 -7.50 -17.28 5.33
N PRO A 624 -7.77 -18.49 4.81
CA PRO A 624 -7.93 -18.69 3.38
C PRO A 624 -9.01 -17.74 2.88
N VAL A 625 -8.60 -16.73 2.12
CA VAL A 625 -9.47 -16.19 1.09
C VAL A 625 -9.52 -17.30 0.06
N THR A 626 -10.42 -18.26 0.26
CA THR A 626 -10.83 -19.12 -0.84
C THR A 626 -11.06 -18.19 -2.02
N PRO A 627 -10.43 -18.43 -3.20
CA PRO A 627 -10.80 -17.71 -4.40
C PRO A 627 -12.32 -17.79 -4.46
N ARG A 628 -13.01 -16.66 -4.28
CA ARG A 628 -14.46 -16.65 -4.33
C ARG A 628 -14.78 -17.13 -5.75
N LYS A 629 -15.15 -18.40 -5.88
CA LYS A 629 -15.65 -18.96 -7.14
C LYS A 629 -16.78 -18.02 -7.55
N GLY A 630 -16.62 -17.38 -8.71
CA GLY A 630 -17.57 -16.39 -9.24
C GLY A 630 -19.01 -16.85 -9.23
#